data_AF-A0A158L3Y2-F1
#
_entry.id   AF-A0A158L3Y2-F1
#
_cell.length_a   1.000
_cell.length_b   1.000
_cell.length_c   1.000
_cell.angle_alpha   90.00
_cell.angle_beta   90.00
_cell.angle_gamma   90.00
#
_symmetry.space_group_name_H-M   'P 1'
#
loop_
_entity.id
_entity.type
_entity.pdbx_description
1 polymer ?
#
loop_
_entity_poly.entity_id
_entity_poly.type
_entity_poly.pdbx_seq_one_letter_code
_entity_poly.pdbx_strand_id
1 'polypeptide(L)'
;MGNVLNALPKSQQARAKADMQAIWMAATRAEAYTAFDRFVSVYAAKYPKATETLKKDRDSLLAFYDFPAEHWQHLRTTNAIESTFATVRHRTTRTRNCVSRSTFLGLAFKLIEEAEKTWRRINGPEKIKLLLDGIAFKDGEPVQDDRPVQQKLAA
;
A
#
# COMPACT_ATOMS: atom_id res chain seq x y z
N MET A 1 -3.53 -5.55 6.61
CA MET A 1 -2.95 -6.61 7.49
C MET A 1 -3.96 -7.21 8.46
N GLY A 2 -4.89 -6.43 9.04
CA GLY A 2 -5.81 -6.92 10.09
C GLY A 2 -6.60 -8.19 9.72
N ASN A 3 -7.08 -8.30 8.48
CA ASN A 3 -7.84 -9.47 8.02
C ASN A 3 -7.06 -10.79 8.13
N VAL A 4 -5.77 -10.78 7.81
CA VAL A 4 -4.89 -11.96 7.90
C VAL A 4 -4.59 -12.29 9.37
N LEU A 5 -4.27 -11.27 10.18
CA LEU A 5 -3.94 -11.45 11.60
C LEU A 5 -5.12 -11.96 12.43
N ASN A 6 -6.36 -11.59 12.06
CA ASN A 6 -7.57 -12.06 12.73
C ASN A 6 -7.84 -13.57 12.52
N ALA A 7 -7.21 -14.19 11.51
CA ALA A 7 -7.28 -15.64 11.29
C ALA A 7 -6.21 -16.42 12.08
N LEU A 8 -5.39 -15.75 12.89
CA LEU A 8 -4.28 -16.32 13.65
C LEU A 8 -4.47 -16.16 15.16
N PRO A 9 -4.05 -17.15 15.98
CA PRO A 9 -3.99 -17.00 17.43
C PRO A 9 -3.10 -15.82 17.85
N LYS A 10 -3.48 -15.10 18.92
CA LYS A 10 -2.75 -13.93 19.42
C LYS A 10 -1.26 -14.19 19.64
N SER A 11 -0.90 -15.38 20.12
CA SER A 11 0.50 -15.79 20.33
C SER A 11 1.35 -15.77 19.06
N GLN A 12 0.76 -16.05 17.90
CA GLN A 12 1.44 -16.11 16.61
C GLN A 12 1.41 -14.78 15.85
N GLN A 13 0.54 -13.84 16.24
CA GLN A 13 0.34 -12.60 15.48
C GLN A 13 1.60 -11.74 15.38
N ALA A 14 2.43 -11.68 16.43
CA ALA A 14 3.67 -10.92 16.39
C ALA A 14 4.64 -11.42 15.31
N ARG A 15 4.86 -12.75 15.28
CA ARG A 15 5.72 -13.39 14.28
C ARG A 15 5.13 -13.28 12.88
N ALA A 16 3.83 -13.58 12.72
CA ALA A 16 3.16 -13.47 11.43
C ALA A 16 3.19 -12.05 10.89
N LYS A 17 3.04 -11.02 11.75
CA LYS A 17 3.17 -9.62 11.35
C LYS A 17 4.57 -9.30 10.82
N ALA A 18 5.63 -9.80 11.46
CA ALA A 18 7.00 -9.62 11.00
C ALA A 18 7.25 -10.34 9.66
N ASP A 19 6.79 -11.59 9.53
CA ASP A 19 6.90 -12.35 8.28
C ASP A 19 6.13 -11.67 7.13
N MET A 20 4.94 -11.14 7.42
CA MET A 20 4.16 -10.33 6.48
C MET A 20 4.93 -9.05 6.11
N GLN A 21 5.50 -8.34 7.09
CA GLN A 21 6.31 -7.13 6.84
C GLN A 21 7.47 -7.38 5.89
N ALA A 22 8.13 -8.53 6.01
CA ALA A 22 9.20 -8.91 5.10
C ALA A 22 8.76 -9.00 3.63
N ILE A 23 7.47 -9.24 3.36
CA ILE A 23 6.93 -9.33 1.99
C ILE A 23 6.96 -7.97 1.31
N TRP A 24 6.25 -6.97 1.84
CA TRP A 24 6.15 -5.67 1.17
C TRP A 24 7.33 -4.74 1.47
N MET A 25 8.17 -5.04 2.47
CA MET A 25 9.40 -4.27 2.73
C MET A 25 10.59 -4.73 1.91
N ALA A 26 10.46 -5.84 1.16
CA ALA A 26 11.52 -6.35 0.29
C ALA A 26 11.98 -5.30 -0.74
N ALA A 27 13.24 -5.40 -1.17
CA ALA A 27 13.83 -4.43 -2.09
C ALA A 27 13.27 -4.59 -3.51
N THR A 28 12.98 -5.82 -3.92
CA THR A 28 12.46 -6.15 -5.25
C THR A 28 11.21 -7.00 -5.19
N ARG A 29 10.43 -7.01 -6.28
CA ARG A 29 9.25 -7.87 -6.45
C ARG A 29 9.63 -9.36 -6.35
N ALA A 30 10.79 -9.75 -6.85
CA ALA A 30 11.25 -11.15 -6.79
C ALA A 30 11.53 -11.61 -5.35
N GLU A 31 12.18 -10.76 -4.55
CA GLU A 31 12.37 -11.01 -3.11
C GLU A 31 11.04 -11.04 -2.36
N ALA A 32 10.11 -10.15 -2.71
CA ALA A 32 8.78 -10.13 -2.13
C ALA A 32 8.02 -11.45 -2.37
N TYR A 33 8.11 -12.01 -3.59
CA TYR A 33 7.54 -13.33 -3.89
C TYR A 33 8.20 -14.45 -3.10
N THR A 34 9.52 -14.41 -2.94
CA THR A 34 10.24 -15.39 -2.12
C THR A 34 9.79 -15.34 -0.65
N ALA A 35 9.66 -14.14 -0.10
CA ALA A 35 9.15 -13.92 1.25
C ALA A 35 7.67 -14.36 1.38
N PHE A 36 6.88 -14.14 0.34
CA PHE A 36 5.49 -14.57 0.27
C PHE A 36 5.37 -16.09 0.32
N ASP A 37 6.15 -16.80 -0.49
CA ASP A 37 6.15 -18.26 -0.53
C ASP A 37 6.60 -18.86 0.80
N ARG A 38 7.58 -18.22 1.46
CA ARG A 38 7.98 -18.56 2.84
C ARG A 38 6.83 -18.37 3.83
N PHE A 39 6.06 -17.28 3.74
CA PHE A 39 4.90 -17.08 4.60
C PHE A 39 3.85 -18.19 4.38
N VAL A 40 3.56 -18.51 3.13
CA VAL A 40 2.60 -19.57 2.79
C VAL A 40 3.07 -20.92 3.33
N SER A 41 4.34 -21.29 3.15
CA SER A 41 4.85 -22.59 3.63
C SER A 41 4.79 -22.74 5.15
N VAL A 42 5.03 -21.67 5.90
CA VAL A 42 4.99 -21.66 7.37
C VAL A 42 3.56 -21.75 7.91
N TYR A 43 2.61 -21.03 7.31
CA TYR A 43 1.28 -20.86 7.90
C TYR A 43 0.17 -21.67 7.22
N ALA A 44 0.32 -22.12 5.97
CA ALA A 44 -0.78 -22.75 5.21
C ALA A 44 -1.33 -24.03 5.87
N ALA A 45 -0.46 -24.87 6.43
CA ALA A 45 -0.86 -26.14 7.02
C ALA A 45 -1.77 -25.98 8.25
N LYS A 46 -1.54 -24.95 9.07
CA LYS A 46 -2.30 -24.71 10.32
C LYS A 46 -3.35 -23.61 10.19
N TYR A 47 -3.13 -22.66 9.29
CA TYR A 47 -3.94 -21.45 9.15
C TYR A 47 -4.24 -21.15 7.67
N PRO A 48 -4.92 -22.07 6.96
CA PRO A 48 -5.18 -21.93 5.52
C PRO A 48 -5.90 -20.62 5.20
N LYS A 49 -6.91 -20.24 5.99
CA LYS A 49 -7.67 -18.98 5.85
C LYS A 49 -6.80 -17.72 5.82
N ALA A 50 -5.74 -17.68 6.64
CA ALA A 50 -4.80 -16.55 6.67
C ALA A 50 -4.02 -16.47 5.35
N THR A 51 -3.55 -17.61 4.86
CA THR A 51 -2.79 -17.69 3.60
C THR A 51 -3.65 -17.48 2.36
N GLU A 52 -4.90 -17.96 2.34
CA GLU A 52 -5.84 -17.74 1.23
C GLU A 52 -6.19 -16.27 1.08
N THR A 53 -6.46 -15.58 2.20
CA THR A 53 -6.71 -14.14 2.20
C THR A 53 -5.52 -13.39 1.60
N LEU A 54 -4.29 -13.79 1.94
CA LEU A 54 -3.08 -13.17 1.43
C LEU A 54 -2.83 -13.50 -0.06
N LYS A 55 -3.13 -14.74 -0.49
CA LYS A 55 -3.03 -15.18 -1.89
C LYS A 55 -4.00 -14.47 -2.82
N LYS A 56 -5.23 -14.25 -2.36
CA LYS A 56 -6.27 -13.58 -3.16
C LYS A 56 -5.82 -12.20 -3.63
N ASP A 57 -5.15 -11.46 -2.76
CA ASP A 57 -4.79 -10.06 -3.01
C ASP A 57 -3.29 -9.89 -3.32
N ARG A 58 -2.58 -10.96 -3.69
CA ARG A 58 -1.12 -10.95 -3.89
C ARG A 58 -0.68 -9.91 -4.92
N ASP A 59 -1.31 -9.89 -6.08
CA ASP A 59 -0.88 -9.02 -7.18
C ASP A 59 -1.15 -7.54 -6.84
N SER A 60 -2.32 -7.25 -6.23
CA SER A 60 -2.65 -5.93 -5.71
C SER A 60 -1.71 -5.47 -4.58
N LEU A 61 -1.27 -6.40 -3.71
CA LEU A 61 -0.34 -6.11 -2.61
C LEU A 61 1.05 -5.69 -3.12
N LEU A 62 1.48 -6.22 -4.27
CA LEU A 62 2.82 -5.99 -4.83
C LEU A 62 2.81 -5.04 -6.04
N ALA A 63 1.66 -4.46 -6.38
CA ALA A 63 1.52 -3.49 -7.48
C ALA A 63 2.36 -2.21 -7.25
N PHE A 64 2.68 -1.87 -6.00
CA PHE A 64 3.49 -0.67 -5.70
C PHE A 64 4.90 -0.72 -6.31
N TYR A 65 5.43 -1.91 -6.67
CA TYR A 65 6.72 -2.04 -7.36
C TYR A 65 6.72 -1.46 -8.78
N ASP A 66 5.54 -1.22 -9.37
CA ASP A 66 5.39 -0.53 -10.66
C ASP A 66 5.35 1.01 -10.51
N PHE A 67 5.69 1.53 -9.33
CA PHE A 67 5.75 2.97 -9.02
C PHE A 67 7.15 3.34 -8.50
N PRO A 68 7.56 4.62 -8.55
CA PRO A 68 8.86 5.09 -8.08
C PRO A 68 9.18 4.64 -6.65
N ALA A 69 10.42 4.23 -6.42
CA ALA A 69 10.88 3.75 -5.12
C ALA A 69 10.64 4.76 -3.98
N GLU A 70 10.75 6.05 -4.28
CA GLU A 70 10.53 7.14 -3.33
C GLU A 70 9.09 7.18 -2.80
N HIS A 71 8.12 6.70 -3.61
CA HIS A 71 6.69 6.71 -3.27
C HIS A 71 6.30 5.52 -2.41
N TRP A 72 7.12 4.46 -2.36
CA TRP A 72 6.79 3.21 -1.68
C TRP A 72 6.44 3.37 -0.21
N GLN A 73 7.11 4.29 0.51
CA GLN A 73 6.81 4.56 1.91
C GLN A 73 5.34 5.00 2.11
N HIS A 74 4.78 5.73 1.15
CA HIS A 74 3.41 6.20 1.17
C HIS A 74 2.43 5.12 0.68
N LEU A 75 2.82 4.33 -0.33
CA LEU A 75 1.96 3.31 -0.96
C LEU A 75 1.85 2.01 -0.15
N ARG A 76 2.89 1.62 0.59
CA ARG A 76 2.92 0.39 1.40
C ARG A 76 2.02 0.44 2.63
N THR A 77 1.48 1.60 2.98
CA THR A 77 0.65 1.79 4.19
C THR A 77 -0.64 2.53 3.87
N THR A 78 -1.69 2.27 4.65
CA THR A 78 -2.96 2.99 4.58
C THR A 78 -2.96 4.29 5.39
N ASN A 79 -1.80 4.71 5.93
CA ASN A 79 -1.68 5.86 6.84
C ASN A 79 -2.19 7.16 6.21
N ALA A 80 -1.94 7.39 4.91
CA ALA A 80 -2.43 8.58 4.21
C ALA A 80 -3.97 8.69 4.22
N ILE A 81 -4.66 7.55 4.26
CA ILE A 81 -6.12 7.46 4.34
C ILE A 81 -6.55 7.47 5.82
N GLU A 82 -6.00 6.57 6.63
CA GLU A 82 -6.41 6.38 8.02
C GLU A 82 -6.16 7.61 8.89
N SER A 83 -5.03 8.30 8.70
CA SER A 83 -4.69 9.52 9.44
C SER A 83 -5.69 10.65 9.15
N THR A 84 -6.04 10.84 7.88
CA THR A 84 -7.03 11.84 7.45
C THR A 84 -8.41 11.62 8.10
N PHE A 85 -8.85 10.36 8.19
CA PHE A 85 -10.13 10.03 8.80
C PHE A 85 -10.08 9.83 10.32
N ALA A 86 -8.90 9.82 10.95
CA ALA A 86 -8.76 9.56 12.38
C ALA A 86 -9.52 10.60 13.22
N THR A 87 -9.38 11.88 12.90
CA THR A 87 -10.06 12.98 13.61
C THR A 87 -11.58 12.92 13.42
N VAL A 88 -12.04 12.63 12.20
CA VAL A 88 -13.46 12.45 11.90
C VAL A 88 -14.04 11.33 12.75
N ARG A 89 -13.40 10.15 12.75
CA ARG A 89 -13.84 9.00 13.56
C ARG A 89 -13.85 9.34 15.05
N HIS A 90 -12.80 9.99 15.57
CA HIS A 90 -12.71 10.38 16.98
C HIS A 90 -13.86 11.32 17.39
N ARG A 91 -14.15 12.35 16.58
CA ARG A 91 -15.24 13.29 16.85
C ARG A 91 -16.62 12.64 16.74
N THR A 92 -16.81 11.75 15.77
CA THR A 92 -18.07 11.04 15.55
C THR A 92 -18.40 10.10 16.72
N THR A 93 -17.41 9.36 17.24
CA THR A 93 -17.61 8.50 18.41
C THR A 93 -18.02 9.31 19.64
N ARG A 94 -17.52 10.56 19.78
CA ARG A 94 -17.85 11.45 20.89
C ARG A 94 -19.24 12.07 20.78
N THR A 95 -19.73 12.33 19.56
CA THR A 95 -21.05 12.93 19.34
C THR A 95 -22.21 11.94 19.45
N ARG A 96 -21.98 10.63 19.63
CA ARG A 96 -22.98 9.59 19.99
C ARG A 96 -24.34 9.73 19.30
N ASN A 97 -24.36 9.73 17.96
CA ASN A 97 -25.58 9.85 17.13
C ASN A 97 -26.36 11.17 17.28
N CYS A 98 -25.84 12.18 17.97
CA CYS A 98 -26.47 13.49 18.13
C CYS A 98 -26.33 14.40 16.89
N VAL A 99 -25.95 13.85 15.73
CA VAL A 99 -25.77 14.60 14.48
C VAL A 99 -26.64 14.02 13.38
N SER A 100 -27.34 14.87 12.64
CA SER A 100 -28.01 14.48 11.41
C SER A 100 -26.98 14.19 10.31
N ARG A 101 -27.41 13.53 9.23
CA ARG A 101 -26.54 13.25 8.08
C ARG A 101 -25.90 14.51 7.49
N SER A 102 -26.68 15.58 7.33
CA SER A 102 -26.17 16.85 6.76
C SER A 102 -25.15 17.51 7.67
N THR A 103 -25.42 17.57 8.97
CA THR A 103 -24.49 18.15 9.96
C THR A 103 -23.21 17.32 10.06
N PHE A 104 -23.30 15.99 9.99
CA PHE A 104 -22.14 15.12 9.96
C PHE A 104 -21.25 15.38 8.74
N LEU A 105 -21.84 15.53 7.55
CA LEU A 105 -21.08 15.82 6.33
C LEU A 105 -20.33 17.16 6.44
N GLY A 106 -20.99 18.21 6.96
CA GLY A 106 -20.35 19.51 7.20
C GLY A 106 -19.21 19.43 8.23
N LEU A 107 -19.41 18.67 9.31
CA LEU A 107 -18.36 18.41 10.31
C LEU A 107 -17.18 17.67 9.69
N ALA A 108 -17.43 16.57 8.97
CA ALA A 108 -16.38 15.78 8.34
C ALA A 108 -15.57 16.61 7.35
N PHE A 109 -16.24 17.40 6.51
CA PHE A 109 -15.60 18.33 5.58
C PHE A 109 -14.66 19.31 6.30
N LYS A 110 -15.16 20.03 7.33
CA LYS A 110 -14.35 20.99 8.08
C LYS A 110 -13.17 20.34 8.81
N LEU A 111 -13.36 19.13 9.36
CA LEU A 111 -12.27 18.40 10.01
C LEU A 111 -11.19 17.94 9.02
N ILE A 112 -11.57 17.58 7.79
CA ILE A 112 -10.63 17.22 6.73
C ILE A 112 -9.88 18.45 6.22
N GLU A 113 -10.56 19.59 6.02
CA GLU A 113 -9.91 20.87 5.68
C GLU A 113 -8.88 21.30 6.74
N GLU A 114 -9.17 21.09 8.02
CA GLU A 114 -8.19 21.38 9.08
C GLU A 114 -7.01 20.39 9.06
N ALA A 115 -7.24 19.11 8.75
CA ALA A 115 -6.19 18.10 8.65
C ALA A 115 -5.25 18.36 7.46
N GLU A 116 -5.81 18.81 6.32
CA GLU A 116 -5.08 19.10 5.07
C GLU A 116 -3.90 20.05 5.29
N LYS A 117 -4.06 21.04 6.17
CA LYS A 117 -3.02 22.03 6.50
C LYS A 117 -1.71 21.41 7.02
N THR A 118 -1.78 20.18 7.53
CA THR A 118 -0.62 19.48 8.11
C THR A 118 -0.09 18.34 7.25
N TRP A 119 -0.67 18.12 6.06
CA TRP A 119 -0.25 17.01 5.22
C TRP A 119 1.16 17.21 4.70
N ARG A 120 1.97 16.17 4.89
CA ARG A 120 3.31 16.10 4.33
C ARG A 120 3.21 15.79 2.84
N ARG A 121 4.00 16.49 2.02
CA ARG A 121 4.16 16.17 0.60
C ARG A 121 4.69 14.75 0.39
N ILE A 122 4.33 14.15 -0.73
CA ILE A 122 4.92 12.88 -1.18
C ILE A 122 6.42 13.07 -1.44
N ASN A 123 7.22 12.06 -1.09
CA ASN A 123 8.63 12.05 -1.44
C ASN A 123 8.80 11.96 -2.97
N GLY A 124 9.80 12.64 -3.54
CA GLY A 124 10.04 12.62 -5.00
C GLY A 124 8.85 13.09 -5.86
N PRO A 125 8.29 14.30 -5.65
CA PRO A 125 7.14 14.79 -6.39
C PRO A 125 7.38 14.93 -7.90
N GLU A 126 8.63 15.16 -8.31
CA GLU A 126 9.03 15.25 -9.72
C GLU A 126 8.80 13.94 -10.49
N LYS A 127 8.85 12.79 -9.81
CA LYS A 127 8.59 11.47 -10.41
C LYS A 127 7.13 11.29 -10.83
N ILE A 128 6.20 12.08 -10.29
CA ILE A 128 4.79 12.07 -10.73
C ILE A 128 4.69 12.43 -12.21
N LYS A 129 5.54 13.36 -12.70
CA LYS A 129 5.53 13.73 -14.12
C LYS A 129 5.85 12.52 -15.00
N LEU A 130 6.85 11.72 -14.62
CA LEU A 130 7.23 10.51 -15.35
C LEU A 130 6.09 9.48 -15.41
N LEU A 131 5.32 9.35 -14.32
CA LEU A 131 4.12 8.50 -14.29
C LEU A 131 3.02 9.02 -15.22
N LEU A 132 2.79 10.34 -15.24
CA LEU A 132 1.80 10.98 -16.11
C LEU A 132 2.19 10.89 -17.60
N ASP A 133 3.50 10.93 -17.88
CA ASP A 133 4.06 10.75 -19.22
C ASP A 133 4.02 9.27 -19.69
N GLY A 134 3.55 8.35 -18.84
CA GLY A 134 3.34 6.94 -19.17
C GLY A 134 4.59 6.06 -19.11
N ILE A 135 5.66 6.52 -18.44
CA ILE A 135 6.88 5.74 -18.27
C ILE A 135 6.61 4.59 -17.30
N ALA A 136 6.92 3.36 -17.73
CA ALA A 136 6.81 2.18 -16.89
C ALA A 136 7.95 2.15 -15.87
N PHE A 137 7.64 1.71 -14.65
CA PHE A 137 8.64 1.45 -13.61
C PHE A 137 8.73 -0.05 -13.36
N LYS A 138 9.95 -0.51 -13.06
CA LYS A 138 10.20 -1.87 -12.61
C LYS A 138 11.05 -1.82 -11.37
N ASP A 139 10.52 -2.37 -10.27
CA ASP A 139 11.17 -2.35 -8.96
C ASP A 139 11.59 -0.94 -8.52
N GLY A 140 10.78 0.07 -8.86
CA GLY A 140 10.99 1.45 -8.43
C GLY A 140 11.83 2.31 -9.35
N GLU A 141 12.47 1.71 -10.36
CA GLU A 141 13.30 2.41 -11.33
C GLU A 141 12.57 2.56 -12.67
N PRO A 142 12.73 3.71 -13.37
CA PRO A 142 12.13 3.90 -14.68
C PRO A 142 12.78 2.96 -15.70
N VAL A 143 11.96 2.23 -16.44
CA VAL A 143 12.44 1.37 -17.53
C VAL A 143 12.84 2.29 -18.69
N GLN A 144 14.14 2.45 -18.92
CA GLN A 144 14.63 3.06 -20.16
C GLN A 144 14.34 2.09 -21.30
N ASP A 145 13.53 2.52 -22.27
CA ASP A 145 13.26 1.77 -23.49
C ASP A 145 14.49 1.83 -24.39
N ASP A 146 15.55 1.08 -24.05
CA ASP A 146 16.69 0.83 -24.92
C ASP A 146 16.25 -0.12 -26.05
N ARG A 147 15.44 0.41 -26.98
CA ARG A 147 15.38 -0.16 -28.33
C ARG A 147 16.62 0.35 -29.07
N PRO A 148 17.61 -0.50 -29.41
CA PRO A 148 18.63 -0.07 -30.35
C PRO A 148 17.91 0.30 -31.65
N VAL A 149 18.09 1.55 -32.10
CA VAL A 149 17.66 1.99 -33.41
C VAL A 149 18.28 1.02 -34.43
N GLN A 150 17.49 0.09 -34.96
CA GLN A 150 17.91 -0.73 -36.09
C GLN A 150 18.27 0.25 -37.21
N GLN A 151 19.56 0.37 -37.50
CA GLN A 151 20.05 0.99 -38.72
C GLN A 151 19.28 0.36 -39.87
N LYS A 152 18.47 1.16 -40.57
CA LYS A 152 17.87 0.75 -41.83
C LYS A 152 19.03 0.41 -42.76
N LEU A 153 19.18 -0.89 -43.06
CA LEU A 153 20.03 -1.37 -44.14
C LEU A 153 19.49 -0.71 -45.42
N ALA A 154 20.25 0.24 -45.97
CA ALA A 154 19.98 0.78 -47.29
C ALA A 154 20.41 -0.29 -48.30
N ALA A 155 19.41 -0.81 -49.04
CA ALA A 155 19.63 -1.51 -50.30
C ALA A 155 19.64 -0.49 -51.44
#